data_AF-A0A7Y5KGZ6-F1
#
_entry.id   AF-A0A7Y5KGZ6-F1
#
_cell.length_a   1.000
_cell.length_b   1.000
_cell.length_c   1.000
_cell.angle_alpha   90.00
_cell.angle_beta   90.00
_cell.angle_gamma   90.00
#
_symmetry.space_group_name_H-M   'P 1'
#
loop_
_entity.id
_entity.type
_entity.pdbx_description
1 polymer ?
#
loop_
_entity_poly.entity_id
_entity_poly.type
_entity_poly.pdbx_seq_one_letter_code
_entity_poly.pdbx_strand_id
1 'polypeptide(L)'
;EAIEAFFRETRASVAGTNTFVAKKNGGQRREKVLRRQLQSPFTLCLKHPAAFTALLPELVPRFRCYAILRNPLSVLGSWNHVEMSVNQGHSPVAEILSPELSQRLARVPDITERQLALLSWYFEQYALFLSGEQLFRYEDMIASGGKILRGVSASAEMLAESLKSRNRKKRYGHELMQELGEKLLQSEGAYWQFYSKESVEAVLQQPIVSK
;
A
#
# COMPACT_ATOMS: atom_id res chain seq x y z
N GLU A 1 12.02 5.71 20.68
CA GLU A 1 12.83 6.71 19.94
C GLU A 1 12.46 6.81 18.46
N ALA A 2 12.44 5.72 17.67
CA ALA A 2 12.08 5.75 16.23
C ALA A 2 10.65 6.27 15.94
N ILE A 3 9.65 5.86 16.72
CA ILE A 3 8.27 6.36 16.60
C ILE A 3 8.21 7.87 16.89
N GLU A 4 8.92 8.35 17.93
CA GLU A 4 8.97 9.77 18.25
C GLU A 4 9.78 10.58 17.23
N ALA A 5 10.83 10.00 16.65
CA ALA A 5 11.57 10.58 15.54
C ALA A 5 10.66 10.72 14.31
N PHE A 6 9.90 9.68 13.95
CA PHE A 6 8.90 9.74 12.88
C PHE A 6 7.85 10.82 13.13
N PHE A 7 7.29 10.94 14.35
CA PHE A 7 6.32 11.99 14.67
C PHE A 7 6.94 13.41 14.72
N ARG A 8 8.22 13.54 15.08
CA ARG A 8 8.97 14.81 14.99
C ARG A 8 9.25 15.19 13.54
N GLU A 9 9.62 14.22 12.70
CA GLU A 9 9.95 14.43 11.30
C GLU A 9 8.71 14.63 10.42
N THR A 10 7.59 13.96 10.72
CA THR A 10 6.29 14.24 10.07
C THR A 10 5.69 15.58 10.46
N ARG A 11 6.01 16.13 11.65
CA ARG A 11 5.73 17.54 11.97
C ARG A 11 6.53 18.51 11.09
N ALA A 12 7.74 18.13 10.67
CA ALA A 12 8.58 18.92 9.76
C ALA A 12 8.27 18.65 8.26
N SER A 13 7.70 17.50 7.94
CA SER A 13 7.46 17.01 6.57
C SER A 13 6.08 16.36 6.47
N VAL A 14 5.03 17.18 6.37
CA VAL A 14 3.67 16.69 6.06
C VAL A 14 3.57 16.39 4.56
N ALA A 15 4.33 15.41 4.06
CA ALA A 15 4.19 14.86 2.72
C ALA A 15 3.32 13.59 2.69
N GLY A 16 2.23 13.59 3.46
CA GLY A 16 1.20 12.56 3.35
C GLY A 16 0.23 12.88 2.22
N THR A 17 0.16 12.02 1.21
CA THR A 17 -0.91 11.98 0.19
C THR A 17 -2.20 11.41 0.79
N ASN A 18 -2.78 12.13 1.75
CA ASN A 18 -4.23 12.18 1.95
C ASN A 18 -4.67 13.60 1.57
N THR A 19 -4.56 13.91 0.29
CA THR A 19 -5.12 15.16 -0.23
C THR A 19 -6.63 14.98 -0.28
N PHE A 20 -7.34 15.47 0.73
CA PHE A 20 -8.63 16.11 0.49
C PHE A 20 -8.34 17.28 -0.47
N VAL A 21 -8.38 17.03 -1.77
CA VAL A 21 -8.05 18.03 -2.80
C VAL A 21 -9.17 19.07 -2.83
N ALA A 22 -8.88 20.27 -2.33
CA ALA A 22 -9.31 21.47 -3.03
C ALA A 22 -8.27 21.76 -4.13
N LYS A 23 -8.74 22.15 -5.31
CA LYS A 23 -7.95 22.34 -6.54
C LYS A 23 -6.62 23.09 -6.30
N LYS A 24 -5.58 22.61 -6.99
CA LYS A 24 -4.21 23.12 -7.03
C LYS A 24 -4.21 24.53 -7.64
N ASN A 25 -3.91 25.55 -6.83
CA ASN A 25 -3.35 26.83 -7.29
C ASN A 25 -2.25 27.23 -6.29
N GLY A 26 -1.00 27.02 -6.70
CA GLY A 26 0.26 27.60 -6.18
C GLY A 26 0.37 28.19 -4.77
N GLY A 27 -0.10 27.52 -3.71
CA GLY A 27 -0.07 28.04 -2.34
C GLY A 27 0.61 27.12 -1.34
N GLN A 28 1.41 27.71 -0.43
CA GLN A 28 2.04 27.08 0.74
C GLN A 28 1.13 26.05 1.43
N ARG A 29 1.72 24.92 1.86
CA ARG A 29 1.07 23.91 2.71
C ARG A 29 0.63 24.56 4.02
N ARG A 30 -0.68 24.81 4.16
CA ARG A 30 -1.30 25.21 5.42
C ARG A 30 -1.74 23.96 6.18
N GLU A 31 -1.28 23.80 7.41
CA GLU A 31 -1.88 22.85 8.36
C GLU A 31 -3.36 23.19 8.51
N LYS A 32 -4.23 22.26 8.12
CA LYS A 32 -5.68 22.42 8.30
C LYS A 32 -6.05 21.76 9.62
N VAL A 33 -6.13 22.57 10.68
CA VAL A 33 -6.62 22.10 11.98
C VAL A 33 -8.09 21.73 11.84
N LEU A 34 -8.38 20.43 11.82
CA LEU A 34 -9.74 19.90 11.87
C LEU A 34 -10.26 20.03 13.31
N ARG A 35 -10.89 21.17 13.62
CA ARG A 35 -11.68 21.33 14.84
C ARG A 35 -13.06 20.69 14.63
N ARG A 36 -13.10 19.37 14.56
CA ARG A 36 -14.36 18.61 14.63
C ARG A 36 -14.50 18.13 16.07
N GLN A 37 -15.59 18.49 16.75
CA GLN A 37 -15.89 17.89 18.04
C GLN A 37 -16.15 16.39 17.80
N LEU A 38 -15.21 15.55 18.24
CA LEU A 38 -15.37 14.11 18.19
C LEU A 38 -16.22 13.71 19.39
N GLN A 39 -17.41 13.17 19.11
CA GLN A 39 -18.26 12.61 20.16
C GLN A 39 -17.69 11.25 20.58
N SER A 40 -17.55 11.05 21.89
CA SER A 40 -17.07 9.81 22.47
C SER A 40 -18.25 8.82 22.63
N PRO A 41 -18.03 7.50 22.40
CA PRO A 41 -16.79 6.88 21.95
C PRO A 41 -16.59 6.99 20.43
N PHE A 42 -15.33 7.11 19.98
CA PHE A 42 -14.96 7.04 18.57
C PHE A 42 -13.71 6.19 18.36
N THR A 43 -13.52 5.68 17.15
CA THR A 43 -12.31 4.94 16.74
C THR A 43 -11.45 5.82 15.84
N LEU A 44 -10.18 6.01 16.20
CA LEU A 44 -9.20 6.71 15.37
C LEU A 44 -8.45 5.70 14.48
N CYS A 45 -8.64 5.80 13.17
CA CYS A 45 -7.88 5.02 12.19
C CYS A 45 -6.83 5.93 11.54
N LEU A 46 -5.55 5.57 11.69
CA LEU A 46 -4.43 6.24 11.05
C LEU A 46 -3.90 5.39 9.90
N LYS A 47 -3.37 6.03 8.86
CA LYS A 47 -2.80 5.35 7.69
C LYS A 47 -1.52 6.03 7.24
N HIS A 48 -0.44 5.26 7.16
CA HIS A 48 0.76 5.64 6.42
C HIS A 48 1.45 4.38 5.85
N PRO A 49 1.44 4.12 4.53
CA PRO A 49 1.86 2.83 3.98
C PRO A 49 3.34 2.50 4.26
N ALA A 50 4.26 3.43 3.97
CA ALA A 50 5.71 3.18 4.14
C ALA A 50 6.12 3.12 5.61
N ALA A 51 5.90 4.21 6.36
CA ALA A 51 6.29 4.30 7.76
C ALA A 51 5.67 3.22 8.65
N PHE A 52 4.36 2.96 8.54
CA PHE A 52 3.73 1.98 9.43
C PHE A 52 4.16 0.56 9.10
N THR A 53 4.50 0.27 7.84
CA THR A 53 5.10 -1.04 7.49
C THR A 53 6.48 -1.19 8.12
N ALA A 54 7.34 -0.18 7.98
CA ALA A 54 8.69 -0.20 8.57
C ALA A 54 8.67 -0.28 10.10
N LEU A 55 7.62 0.24 10.74
CA LEU A 55 7.45 0.29 12.19
C LEU A 55 6.50 -0.79 12.73
N LEU A 56 6.11 -1.80 11.93
CA LEU A 56 5.27 -2.90 12.41
C LEU A 56 5.81 -3.57 13.69
N PRO A 57 7.12 -3.87 13.83
CA PRO A 57 7.67 -4.48 15.05
C PRO A 57 7.33 -3.68 16.31
N GLU A 58 7.32 -2.35 16.22
CA GLU A 58 7.05 -1.45 17.35
C GLU A 58 5.57 -1.09 17.51
N LEU A 59 4.80 -1.09 16.42
CA LEU A 59 3.39 -0.71 16.42
C LEU A 59 2.46 -1.85 16.84
N VAL A 60 2.69 -3.07 16.37
CA VAL A 60 1.83 -4.24 16.66
C VAL A 60 1.65 -4.50 18.16
N PRO A 61 2.67 -4.35 19.03
CA PRO A 61 2.49 -4.53 20.47
C PRO A 61 1.58 -3.48 21.15
N ARG A 62 1.27 -2.36 20.48
CA ARG A 62 0.60 -1.19 21.08
C ARG A 62 -0.72 -0.85 20.41
N PHE A 63 -0.87 -1.19 19.13
CA PHE A 63 -2.01 -0.81 18.32
C PHE A 63 -2.50 -2.00 17.49
N ARG A 64 -3.80 -2.00 17.19
CA ARG A 64 -4.34 -2.92 16.19
C ARG A 64 -3.90 -2.45 14.80
N CYS A 65 -2.88 -3.11 14.26
CA CYS A 65 -2.39 -2.88 12.92
C CYS A 65 -3.09 -3.82 11.93
N TYR A 66 -3.38 -3.29 10.75
CA TYR A 66 -3.97 -4.04 9.63
C TYR A 66 -3.26 -3.66 8.34
N ALA A 67 -3.15 -4.62 7.42
CA ALA A 67 -2.68 -4.35 6.06
C ALA A 67 -3.74 -4.74 5.03
N ILE A 68 -3.80 -3.94 3.96
CA ILE A 68 -4.57 -4.29 2.76
C ILE A 68 -3.59 -4.74 1.70
N LEU A 69 -3.61 -6.03 1.40
CA LEU A 69 -2.83 -6.63 0.34
C LEU A 69 -3.56 -6.48 -0.98
N ARG A 70 -2.81 -6.43 -2.08
CA ARG A 70 -3.39 -6.33 -3.42
C ARG A 70 -2.54 -7.16 -4.36
N ASN A 71 -3.18 -7.70 -5.41
CA ASN A 71 -2.48 -8.48 -6.42
C ASN A 71 -1.17 -7.77 -6.85
N PRO A 72 -0.01 -8.45 -6.78
CA PRO A 72 1.29 -7.83 -6.91
C PRO A 72 1.49 -7.11 -8.26
N LEU A 73 1.03 -7.71 -9.35
CA LEU A 73 1.06 -7.08 -10.67
C LEU A 73 0.23 -5.77 -10.72
N SER A 74 -0.93 -5.77 -10.05
CA SER A 74 -1.77 -4.57 -9.96
C SER A 74 -1.13 -3.46 -9.11
N VAL A 75 -0.26 -3.81 -8.16
CA VAL A 75 0.53 -2.85 -7.37
C VAL A 75 1.63 -2.25 -8.25
N LEU A 76 2.42 -3.07 -8.94
CA LEU A 76 3.47 -2.62 -9.86
C LEU A 76 2.92 -1.70 -10.96
N GLY A 77 1.81 -2.10 -11.60
CA GLY A 77 1.13 -1.25 -12.58
C GLY A 77 0.69 0.09 -11.98
N SER A 78 0.28 0.10 -10.70
CA SER A 78 -0.07 1.35 -10.01
C SER A 78 1.14 2.22 -9.66
N TRP A 79 2.27 1.64 -9.26
CA TRP A 79 3.50 2.38 -8.95
C TRP A 79 4.05 3.09 -10.17
N ASN A 80 4.07 2.42 -11.32
CA ASN A 80 4.55 3.01 -12.58
C ASN A 80 3.66 4.13 -13.15
N HIS A 81 2.54 4.45 -12.48
CA HIS A 81 1.59 5.50 -12.90
C HIS A 81 1.45 6.65 -11.89
N VAL A 82 2.29 6.68 -10.86
CA VAL A 82 2.36 7.79 -9.93
C VAL A 82 3.73 8.46 -10.04
N GLU A 83 3.76 9.78 -9.96
CA GLU A 83 4.99 10.56 -9.91
C GLU A 83 5.52 10.55 -8.46
N MET A 84 6.00 9.39 -8.01
CA MET A 84 6.50 9.15 -6.66
C MET A 84 7.68 8.18 -6.72
N SER A 85 8.57 8.21 -5.73
CA SER A 85 9.79 7.37 -5.69
C SER A 85 9.56 5.87 -5.86
N VAL A 86 8.36 5.37 -5.56
CA VAL A 86 8.00 3.96 -5.75
C VAL A 86 8.04 3.54 -7.23
N ASN A 87 7.87 4.48 -8.17
CA ASN A 87 8.04 4.21 -9.60
C ASN A 87 9.52 3.98 -9.99
N GLN A 88 10.47 4.35 -9.12
CA GLN A 88 11.90 4.04 -9.26
C GLN A 88 12.33 2.89 -8.35
N GLY A 89 11.39 2.19 -7.71
CA GLY A 89 11.69 1.12 -6.75
C GLY A 89 12.14 1.61 -5.38
N HIS A 90 11.89 2.88 -5.03
CA HIS A 90 12.29 3.47 -3.74
C HIS A 90 11.09 3.82 -2.87
N SER A 91 11.29 3.77 -1.55
CA SER A 91 10.33 4.23 -0.56
C SER A 91 11.08 5.00 0.53
N PRO A 92 11.37 6.30 0.30
CA PRO A 92 12.30 7.06 1.15
C PRO A 92 11.98 6.99 2.64
N VAL A 93 10.70 7.09 3.01
CA VAL A 93 10.29 6.99 4.42
C VAL A 93 10.56 5.60 5.00
N ALA A 94 10.31 4.53 4.24
CA ALA A 94 10.61 3.18 4.71
C ALA A 94 12.12 2.92 4.74
N GLU A 95 12.89 3.43 3.77
CA GLU A 95 14.35 3.30 3.73
C GLU A 95 15.05 4.04 4.87
N ILE A 96 14.53 5.20 5.28
CA ILE A 96 15.01 5.94 6.47
C ILE A 96 14.76 5.12 7.75
N LEU A 97 13.58 4.52 7.88
CA LEU A 97 13.17 3.78 9.07
C LEU A 97 13.71 2.34 9.11
N SER A 98 14.10 1.79 7.96
CA SER A 98 14.68 0.45 7.80
C SER A 98 15.99 0.55 7.00
N PRO A 99 17.14 0.69 7.69
CA PRO A 99 18.45 0.72 7.03
C PRO A 99 18.74 -0.53 6.19
N GLU A 100 18.21 -1.70 6.60
CA GLU A 100 18.29 -2.94 5.84
C GLU A 100 17.63 -2.81 4.47
N LEU A 101 16.42 -2.25 4.41
CA LEU A 101 15.72 -2.00 3.14
C LEU A 101 16.55 -1.09 2.25
N SER A 102 17.07 0.02 2.79
CA SER A 102 17.88 0.96 2.02
C SER A 102 19.09 0.27 1.39
N GLN A 103 19.82 -0.54 2.17
CA GLN A 103 20.97 -1.30 1.68
C GLN A 103 20.57 -2.34 0.62
N ARG A 104 19.44 -3.03 0.81
CA ARG A 104 18.93 -4.01 -0.16
C ARG A 104 18.62 -3.34 -1.50
N LEU A 105 17.89 -2.22 -1.50
CA LEU A 105 17.49 -1.55 -2.73
C LEU A 105 18.67 -0.88 -3.45
N ALA A 106 19.65 -0.34 -2.71
CA ALA A 106 20.84 0.27 -3.29
C ALA A 106 21.69 -0.71 -4.12
N ARG A 107 21.57 -2.02 -3.87
CA ARG A 107 22.30 -3.08 -4.60
C ARG A 107 21.60 -3.54 -5.87
N VAL A 108 20.38 -3.10 -6.14
CA VAL A 108 19.59 -3.52 -7.30
C VAL A 108 19.58 -2.40 -8.34
N PRO A 109 20.35 -2.49 -9.43
CA PRO A 109 20.48 -1.42 -10.40
C PRO A 109 19.23 -1.27 -11.28
N ASP A 110 18.64 -2.39 -11.73
CA ASP A 110 17.43 -2.40 -12.56
C ASP A 110 16.21 -1.89 -11.78
N ILE A 111 15.46 -0.96 -12.38
CA ILE A 111 14.33 -0.31 -11.71
C ILE A 111 13.23 -1.33 -11.41
N THR A 112 12.93 -2.22 -12.35
CA THR A 112 11.84 -3.19 -12.19
C THR A 112 12.19 -4.24 -11.15
N GLU A 113 13.42 -4.77 -11.17
CA GLU A 113 13.92 -5.65 -10.11
C GLU A 113 13.90 -4.96 -8.75
N ARG A 114 14.25 -3.67 -8.69
CA ARG A 114 14.21 -2.90 -7.45
C ARG A 114 12.77 -2.69 -6.96
N GLN A 115 11.82 -2.46 -7.86
CA GLN A 115 10.38 -2.45 -7.52
C GLN A 115 9.93 -3.82 -6.99
N LEU A 116 10.35 -4.94 -7.60
CA LEU A 116 10.04 -6.28 -7.12
C LEU A 116 10.63 -6.55 -5.73
N ALA A 117 11.87 -6.13 -5.48
CA ALA A 117 12.51 -6.22 -4.18
C ALA A 117 11.77 -5.39 -3.11
N LEU A 118 11.39 -4.15 -3.44
CA LEU A 118 10.60 -3.30 -2.56
C LEU A 118 9.23 -3.92 -2.27
N LEU A 119 8.56 -4.46 -3.29
CA LEU A 119 7.27 -5.13 -3.14
C LEU A 119 7.39 -6.36 -2.25
N SER A 120 8.39 -7.22 -2.48
CA SER A 120 8.67 -8.37 -1.62
C SER A 120 8.86 -7.93 -0.17
N TRP A 121 9.67 -6.89 0.07
CA TRP A 121 9.89 -6.39 1.43
C TRP A 121 8.59 -5.98 2.14
N TYR A 122 7.66 -5.29 1.48
CA TYR A 122 6.35 -4.98 2.09
C TYR A 122 5.62 -6.25 2.54
N PHE A 123 5.56 -7.26 1.68
CA PHE A 123 4.90 -8.53 1.98
C PHE A 123 5.65 -9.35 3.05
N GLU A 124 6.98 -9.29 3.09
CA GLU A 124 7.81 -9.90 4.14
C GLU A 124 7.45 -9.30 5.51
N GLN A 125 7.37 -7.97 5.60
CA GLN A 125 7.00 -7.30 6.85
C GLN A 125 5.59 -7.72 7.31
N TYR A 126 4.64 -7.84 6.38
CA TYR A 126 3.29 -8.30 6.72
C TYR A 126 3.26 -9.76 7.18
N ALA A 127 3.98 -10.65 6.50
CA ALA A 127 4.08 -12.07 6.88
C ALA A 127 4.71 -12.27 8.25
N LEU A 128 5.71 -11.46 8.59
CA LEU A 128 6.44 -11.57 9.86
C LEU A 128 5.65 -11.04 11.05
N PHE A 129 4.90 -9.94 10.88
CA PHE A 129 4.34 -9.20 12.02
C PHE A 129 2.82 -9.20 12.12
N LEU A 130 2.09 -9.60 11.08
CA LEU A 130 0.63 -9.59 11.07
C LEU A 130 0.05 -11.01 10.98
N SER A 131 -0.96 -11.27 11.79
CA SER A 131 -1.75 -12.50 11.71
C SER A 131 -2.77 -12.44 10.57
N GLY A 132 -3.34 -13.59 10.17
CA GLY A 132 -4.33 -13.67 9.10
C GLY A 132 -5.56 -12.78 9.32
N GLU A 133 -6.00 -12.58 10.57
CA GLU A 133 -7.13 -11.70 10.91
C GLU A 133 -6.84 -10.21 10.69
N GLN A 134 -5.55 -9.84 10.58
CA GLN A 134 -5.08 -8.48 10.36
C GLN A 134 -4.81 -8.17 8.89
N LEU A 135 -4.97 -9.16 8.02
CA LEU A 135 -4.61 -9.09 6.60
C LEU A 135 -5.87 -9.18 5.75
N PHE A 136 -6.14 -8.12 4.97
CA PHE A 136 -7.28 -8.08 4.07
C PHE A 136 -6.80 -8.03 2.62
N ARG A 137 -7.28 -8.93 1.78
CA ARG A 137 -7.04 -8.81 0.33
C ARG A 137 -7.99 -7.76 -0.24
N TYR A 138 -7.45 -6.90 -1.08
CA TYR A 138 -8.20 -5.90 -1.84
C TYR A 138 -9.31 -6.58 -2.64
N GLU A 139 -9.01 -7.71 -3.25
CA GLU A 139 -9.96 -8.49 -4.05
C GLU A 139 -11.18 -8.94 -3.22
N ASP A 140 -10.94 -9.44 -2.01
CA ASP A 140 -12.00 -9.87 -1.09
C ASP A 140 -12.82 -8.68 -0.58
N MET A 141 -12.17 -7.55 -0.33
CA MET A 141 -12.86 -6.31 0.03
C MET A 141 -13.80 -5.84 -1.08
N ILE A 142 -13.40 -5.95 -2.35
CA ILE A 142 -14.28 -5.66 -3.49
C ILE A 142 -15.42 -6.66 -3.56
N ALA A 143 -15.13 -7.97 -3.50
CA ALA A 143 -16.13 -9.03 -3.61
C ALA A 143 -17.17 -8.96 -2.48
N SER A 144 -16.75 -8.57 -1.28
CA SER A 144 -17.63 -8.48 -0.11
C SER A 144 -18.37 -7.14 0.00
N GLY A 145 -18.17 -6.18 -0.91
CA GLY A 145 -18.71 -4.82 -0.77
C GLY A 145 -18.23 -4.09 0.49
N GLY A 146 -17.03 -4.42 0.99
CA GLY A 146 -16.43 -3.82 2.19
C GLY A 146 -16.64 -4.58 3.51
N LYS A 147 -17.54 -5.58 3.56
CA LYS A 147 -17.84 -6.35 4.80
C LYS A 147 -16.65 -6.98 5.50
N ILE A 148 -15.59 -7.35 4.77
CA ILE A 148 -14.38 -7.92 5.36
C ILE A 148 -13.72 -6.98 6.39
N LEU A 149 -13.98 -5.68 6.31
CA LEU A 149 -13.48 -4.67 7.26
C LEU A 149 -14.14 -4.77 8.65
N ARG A 150 -15.07 -5.71 8.87
CA ARG A 150 -15.64 -6.01 10.19
C ARG A 150 -14.58 -6.33 11.25
N GLY A 151 -13.44 -6.90 10.82
CA GLY A 151 -12.29 -7.13 11.69
C GLY A 151 -11.70 -5.84 12.26
N VAL A 152 -11.86 -4.71 11.56
CA VAL A 152 -11.45 -3.37 12.02
C VAL A 152 -12.55 -2.72 12.85
N SER A 153 -13.79 -2.77 12.38
CA SER A 153 -14.96 -2.17 13.03
C SER A 153 -16.20 -3.00 12.77
N ALA A 154 -16.89 -3.45 13.83
CA ALA A 154 -18.09 -4.29 13.72
C ALA A 154 -19.19 -3.67 12.83
N SER A 155 -19.28 -2.34 12.75
CA SER A 155 -20.23 -1.64 11.87
C SER A 155 -20.03 -1.93 10.38
N ALA A 156 -18.86 -2.41 9.97
CA ALA A 156 -18.58 -2.75 8.59
C ALA A 156 -19.36 -3.98 8.08
N GLU A 157 -19.94 -4.81 8.97
CA GLU A 157 -20.80 -5.93 8.59
C GLU A 157 -21.99 -5.48 7.70
N MET A 158 -22.46 -4.25 7.94
CA MET A 158 -23.59 -3.66 7.23
C MET A 158 -23.20 -3.03 5.88
N LEU A 159 -21.91 -3.00 5.53
CA LEU A 159 -21.48 -2.44 4.25
C LEU A 159 -21.97 -3.30 3.09
N ALA A 160 -22.45 -2.65 2.04
CA ALA A 160 -22.86 -3.27 0.79
C ALA A 160 -22.50 -2.34 -0.37
N GLU A 161 -21.29 -1.80 -0.33
CA GLU A 161 -20.83 -0.80 -1.28
C GLU A 161 -20.67 -1.40 -2.68
N SER A 162 -21.06 -0.64 -3.72
CA SER A 162 -20.81 -1.03 -5.12
C SER A 162 -19.36 -0.73 -5.51
N LEU A 163 -18.44 -1.57 -5.00
CA LEU A 163 -17.01 -1.43 -5.25
C LEU A 163 -16.64 -2.07 -6.59
N LYS A 164 -15.84 -1.36 -7.40
CA LYS A 164 -15.30 -1.88 -8.66
C LYS A 164 -13.80 -2.10 -8.54
N SER A 165 -13.35 -3.26 -9.00
CA SER A 165 -11.92 -3.58 -9.04
C SER A 165 -11.17 -2.56 -9.89
N ARG A 166 -9.98 -2.19 -9.42
CA ARG A 166 -9.05 -1.28 -10.11
C ARG A 166 -7.77 -2.01 -10.52
N ASN A 167 -7.74 -3.34 -10.43
CA ASN A 167 -6.54 -4.17 -10.66
C ASN A 167 -5.95 -3.97 -12.04
N ARG A 168 -6.80 -3.86 -13.05
CA ARG A 168 -6.43 -3.39 -14.37
C ARG A 168 -7.05 -2.03 -14.65
N LYS A 169 -6.22 -1.04 -14.99
CA LYS A 169 -6.68 0.24 -15.54
C LYS A 169 -6.14 0.38 -16.95
N LYS A 170 -6.97 0.87 -17.88
CA LYS A 170 -6.55 1.18 -19.27
C LYS A 170 -5.27 2.01 -19.34
N ARG A 171 -5.11 2.95 -18.41
CA ARG A 171 -3.93 3.80 -18.36
C ARG A 171 -2.61 3.04 -18.17
N TYR A 172 -2.64 1.81 -17.64
CA TYR A 172 -1.43 1.08 -17.29
C TYR A 172 -0.57 0.62 -18.47
N GLY A 173 -1.09 0.70 -19.71
CA GLY A 173 -0.38 0.25 -20.92
C GLY A 173 -0.32 -1.29 -20.98
N HIS A 174 -0.63 -1.86 -22.15
CA HIS A 174 -0.60 -3.32 -22.30
C HIS A 174 0.82 -3.87 -22.20
N GLU A 175 1.75 -3.25 -22.92
CA GLU A 175 3.16 -3.65 -22.98
C GLU A 175 3.83 -3.62 -21.61
N LEU A 176 3.66 -2.52 -20.86
CA LEU A 176 4.20 -2.41 -19.51
C LEU A 176 3.65 -3.49 -18.58
N MET A 177 2.34 -3.75 -18.61
CA MET A 177 1.75 -4.78 -17.76
C MET A 177 2.25 -6.18 -18.13
N GLN A 178 2.46 -6.44 -19.42
CA GLN A 178 3.03 -7.70 -19.90
C GLN A 178 4.46 -7.88 -19.40
N GLU A 179 5.32 -6.85 -19.57
CA GLU A 179 6.71 -6.88 -19.11
C GLU A 179 6.81 -7.08 -17.59
N LEU A 180 6.04 -6.29 -16.82
CA LEU A 180 5.98 -6.42 -15.36
C LEU A 180 5.46 -7.80 -14.94
N GLY A 181 4.49 -8.35 -15.67
CA GLY A 181 3.91 -9.66 -15.41
C GLY A 181 4.92 -10.79 -15.63
N GLU A 182 5.64 -10.76 -16.75
CA GLU A 182 6.67 -11.75 -17.07
C GLU A 182 7.80 -11.74 -16.04
N LYS A 183 8.35 -10.55 -15.73
CA LYS A 183 9.39 -10.41 -14.70
C LYS A 183 8.89 -10.87 -13.33
N LEU A 184 7.66 -10.50 -12.95
CA LEU A 184 7.05 -10.92 -11.68
C LEU A 184 6.93 -12.45 -11.61
N LEU A 185 6.36 -13.11 -12.62
CA LEU A 185 6.13 -14.57 -12.62
C LEU A 185 7.43 -15.39 -12.57
N GLN A 186 8.54 -14.82 -13.05
CA GLN A 186 9.88 -15.41 -12.99
C GLN A 186 10.63 -15.08 -11.70
N SER A 187 10.13 -14.12 -10.92
CA SER A 187 10.78 -13.69 -9.68
C SER A 187 10.30 -14.46 -8.46
N GLU A 188 11.16 -14.49 -7.45
CA GLU A 188 10.83 -14.95 -6.11
C GLU A 188 10.48 -13.75 -5.21
N GLY A 189 9.67 -13.98 -4.19
CA GLY A 189 9.33 -12.95 -3.22
C GLY A 189 8.18 -13.34 -2.29
N ALA A 190 8.06 -12.65 -1.16
CA ALA A 190 7.06 -12.99 -0.15
C ALA A 190 5.61 -12.76 -0.59
N TYR A 191 5.37 -11.99 -1.65
CA TYR A 191 4.03 -11.85 -2.22
C TYR A 191 3.44 -13.20 -2.69
N TRP A 192 4.26 -14.19 -3.00
CA TRP A 192 3.81 -15.56 -3.32
C TRP A 192 3.26 -16.34 -2.14
N GLN A 193 3.45 -15.87 -0.90
CA GLN A 193 2.78 -16.46 0.27
C GLN A 193 1.28 -16.09 0.32
N PHE A 194 0.88 -15.04 -0.40
CA PHE A 194 -0.48 -14.46 -0.32
C PHE A 194 -1.25 -14.52 -1.65
N TYR A 195 -0.52 -14.62 -2.75
CA TYR A 195 -1.08 -14.69 -4.10
C TYR A 195 -0.50 -15.88 -4.83
N SER A 196 -1.30 -16.51 -5.68
CA SER A 196 -0.83 -17.56 -6.58
C SER A 196 -0.39 -16.95 -7.92
N LYS A 197 0.44 -17.66 -8.67
CA LYS A 197 0.88 -17.23 -10.01
C LYS A 197 -0.32 -17.11 -10.96
N GLU A 198 -1.27 -18.03 -10.87
CA GLU A 198 -2.52 -18.04 -11.65
C GLU A 198 -3.34 -16.78 -11.38
N SER A 199 -3.34 -16.27 -10.14
CA SER A 199 -4.03 -15.03 -9.80
C SER A 199 -3.41 -13.79 -10.48
N VAL A 200 -2.11 -13.83 -10.75
CA VAL A 200 -1.38 -12.80 -11.51
C VAL A 200 -1.65 -12.93 -13.00
N GLU A 201 -1.61 -14.15 -13.53
CA GLU A 201 -1.94 -14.44 -14.93
C GLU A 201 -3.37 -14.03 -15.28
N ALA A 202 -4.32 -14.26 -14.38
CA ALA A 202 -5.70 -13.81 -14.54
C ALA A 202 -5.79 -12.27 -14.71
N VAL A 203 -4.93 -11.50 -14.05
CA VAL A 203 -4.86 -10.04 -14.25
C VAL A 203 -4.29 -9.68 -15.62
N LEU A 204 -3.30 -10.43 -16.12
CA LEU A 204 -2.76 -10.28 -17.49
C LEU A 204 -3.77 -10.62 -18.59
N GLN A 205 -4.70 -11.53 -18.32
CA GLN A 205 -5.73 -11.93 -19.27
C GLN A 205 -7.00 -11.07 -19.20
N GLN A 206 -7.20 -10.29 -18.12
CA GLN A 206 -8.39 -9.46 -17.97
C GLN A 206 -8.57 -8.48 -19.13
N PRO A 207 -9.76 -8.38 -19.74
CA PRO A 207 -9.97 -7.38 -20.78
C PRO A 207 -9.75 -5.97 -20.23
N ILE A 208 -9.12 -5.10 -21.03
CA ILE A 208 -8.97 -3.69 -20.66
C ILE A 208 -10.39 -3.09 -20.64
N VAL A 209 -10.91 -2.81 -19.44
CA VAL A 209 -12.24 -2.20 -19.30
C VAL A 209 -12.17 -0.77 -19.85
N SER A 210 -12.71 -0.58 -21.05
CA SER A 210 -13.04 0.70 -21.65
C SER A 210 -14.08 1.39 -20.78
N LYS A 211 -13.81 2.63 -20.36
CA LYS A 211 -14.88 3.61 -20.19
C LYS A 211 -14.98 4.41 -21.47
#